data_AF-V2XP81-F1
#
_entry.id   AF-V2XP81-F1
#
_cell.length_a   1.000
_cell.length_b   1.000
_cell.length_c   1.000
_cell.angle_alpha   90.00
_cell.angle_beta   90.00
_cell.angle_gamma   90.00
#
_symmetry.space_group_name_H-M   'P 1'
#
loop_
_entity.id
_entity.type
_entity.pdbx_description
1 polymer ?
#
loop_
_entity_poly.entity_id
_entity_poly.type
_entity_poly.pdbx_seq_one_letter_code
_entity_poly.pdbx_strand_id
1 'polypeptide(L)'
;MASTSDMSDIDISHISGNASDDIKKFLANPTAWYLCIDGEQEKGTGYSHEIAKQMVVTEISILENPEDPRSKDIGRVVCELVVSNDMINRNRSLHGGCTSYLIDVCTSMALHALAMARSGTTNHVSQSLNVYFHSPAMVGDKIRVVNTTITMGARALSAKTEIWNVTHHRLVASGVHVKMQPSPPKL
;
A
#
# COMPACT_ATOMS: atom_id res chain seq x y z
N MET A 1 -19.77 2.13 6.90
CA MET A 1 -19.81 1.14 5.82
C MET A 1 -19.70 1.94 4.53
N ALA A 2 -18.55 1.91 3.86
CA ALA A 2 -18.49 2.48 2.51
C ALA A 2 -19.53 1.73 1.66
N SER A 3 -20.37 2.48 0.95
CA SER A 3 -21.32 1.88 0.02
C SER A 3 -20.55 1.01 -0.96
N THR A 4 -21.07 -0.19 -1.19
CA THR A 4 -20.69 -1.02 -2.34
C THR A 4 -21.12 -0.26 -3.60
N SER A 5 -20.34 0.73 -4.00
CA SER A 5 -20.37 1.25 -5.37
C SER A 5 -20.18 0.06 -6.30
N ASP A 6 -20.95 -0.02 -7.36
CA ASP A 6 -20.87 -1.11 -8.33
C ASP A 6 -19.42 -1.25 -8.83
N MET A 7 -18.75 -2.32 -8.41
CA MET A 7 -17.34 -2.59 -8.75
C MET A 7 -17.21 -3.30 -10.11
N SER A 8 -18.30 -3.38 -10.88
CA SER A 8 -18.35 -4.02 -12.20
C SER A 8 -17.40 -3.38 -13.22
N ASP A 9 -17.19 -2.06 -13.12
CA ASP A 9 -16.57 -1.26 -14.17
C ASP A 9 -15.08 -0.95 -13.92
N ILE A 10 -14.48 -1.49 -12.85
CA ILE A 10 -13.07 -1.26 -12.54
C ILE A 10 -12.19 -2.16 -13.42
N ASP A 11 -11.41 -1.55 -14.33
CA ASP A 11 -10.41 -2.25 -15.12
C ASP A 11 -9.24 -2.72 -14.24
N ILE A 12 -9.06 -4.04 -14.18
CA ILE A 12 -7.99 -4.71 -13.43
C ILE A 12 -7.04 -5.49 -14.35
N SER A 13 -7.15 -5.33 -15.68
CA SER A 13 -6.36 -6.10 -16.66
C SER A 13 -4.86 -5.86 -16.54
N HIS A 14 -4.46 -4.69 -16.02
CA HIS A 14 -3.09 -4.31 -15.74
C HIS A 14 -2.55 -4.87 -14.40
N ILE A 15 -3.41 -5.44 -13.55
CA ILE A 15 -3.05 -5.97 -12.23
C ILE A 15 -2.71 -7.46 -12.33
N SER A 16 -1.42 -7.76 -12.32
CA SER A 16 -0.90 -9.13 -12.29
C SER A 16 -1.07 -9.80 -10.91
N GLY A 17 -0.65 -11.06 -10.80
CA GLY A 17 -0.73 -11.84 -9.57
C GLY A 17 -2.01 -12.69 -9.45
N ASN A 18 -2.01 -13.57 -8.44
CA ASN A 18 -3.01 -14.64 -8.26
C ASN A 18 -4.15 -14.30 -7.29
N ALA A 19 -4.23 -13.06 -6.78
CA ALA A 19 -5.38 -12.64 -5.98
C ALA A 19 -6.67 -12.67 -6.82
N SER A 20 -7.81 -12.88 -6.16
CA SER A 20 -9.12 -12.88 -6.83
C SER A 20 -9.46 -11.50 -7.39
N ASP A 21 -10.33 -11.48 -8.40
CA ASP A 21 -10.78 -10.23 -9.05
C ASP A 21 -11.42 -9.27 -8.05
N ASP A 22 -12.14 -9.78 -7.03
CA ASP A 22 -12.73 -8.95 -5.98
C ASP A 22 -11.66 -8.19 -5.17
N ILE A 23 -10.55 -8.85 -4.83
CA ILE A 23 -9.42 -8.22 -4.14
C ILE A 23 -8.75 -7.19 -5.06
N LYS A 24 -8.55 -7.54 -6.33
CA LYS A 24 -7.97 -6.64 -7.33
C LYS A 24 -8.81 -5.39 -7.50
N LYS A 25 -10.12 -5.52 -7.69
CA LYS A 25 -11.05 -4.39 -7.83
C LYS A 25 -11.08 -3.52 -6.57
N PHE A 26 -11.04 -4.14 -5.38
CA PHE A 26 -11.05 -3.40 -4.11
C PHE A 26 -9.82 -2.52 -3.91
N LEU A 27 -8.65 -2.98 -4.37
CA LEU A 27 -7.39 -2.27 -4.18
C LEU A 27 -6.91 -1.52 -5.44
N ALA A 28 -7.60 -1.64 -6.57
CA ALA A 28 -7.18 -1.10 -7.87
C ALA A 28 -6.99 0.42 -7.86
N ASN A 29 -7.76 1.14 -7.06
CA ASN A 29 -7.72 2.60 -6.98
C ASN A 29 -7.28 3.05 -5.56
N PRO A 30 -5.98 3.34 -5.35
CA PRO A 30 -5.45 3.77 -4.05
C PRO A 30 -6.13 5.02 -3.49
N THR A 31 -6.51 5.97 -4.36
CA THR A 31 -7.21 7.19 -3.96
C THR A 31 -8.59 6.89 -3.43
N ALA A 32 -9.37 6.06 -4.15
CA ALA A 32 -10.69 5.66 -3.71
C ALA A 32 -10.63 4.83 -2.41
N TRP A 33 -9.64 3.95 -2.30
CA TRP A 33 -9.48 3.06 -1.16
C TRP A 33 -9.02 3.77 0.12
N TYR A 34 -8.01 4.65 0.04
CA TYR A 34 -7.40 5.25 1.23
C TYR A 34 -7.95 6.62 1.62
N LEU A 35 -8.40 7.42 0.65
CA LEU A 35 -8.64 8.86 0.83
C LEU A 35 -10.09 9.31 0.57
N CYS A 36 -11.02 8.38 0.37
CA CYS A 36 -12.45 8.71 0.36
C CYS A 36 -12.96 8.94 1.78
N ILE A 37 -12.81 10.16 2.28
CA ILE A 37 -13.32 10.54 3.60
C ILE A 37 -14.86 10.64 3.61
N ASP A 38 -15.52 10.87 2.46
CA ASP A 38 -16.97 11.10 2.41
C ASP A 38 -17.71 10.42 1.23
N GLY A 39 -17.13 9.37 0.62
CA GLY A 39 -17.78 8.62 -0.47
C GLY A 39 -17.77 9.29 -1.85
N GLU A 40 -17.18 10.47 -2.00
CA GLU A 40 -16.97 11.13 -3.30
C GLU A 40 -15.58 10.77 -3.88
N GLN A 41 -15.49 9.70 -4.67
CA GLN A 41 -14.24 9.18 -5.24
C GLN A 41 -13.49 10.17 -6.15
N GLU A 42 -14.21 11.09 -6.81
CA GLU A 42 -13.60 12.04 -7.75
C GLU A 42 -13.30 13.42 -7.15
N LYS A 43 -13.89 13.74 -5.98
CA LYS A 43 -13.70 15.02 -5.27
C LYS A 43 -12.91 14.87 -3.96
N GLY A 44 -12.19 13.76 -3.81
CA GLY A 44 -11.43 13.50 -2.60
C GLY A 44 -10.56 14.71 -2.20
N THR A 45 -10.69 15.13 -0.95
CA THR A 45 -9.81 16.11 -0.32
C THR A 45 -9.11 15.41 0.85
N GLY A 46 -7.84 15.74 1.10
CA GLY A 46 -7.10 15.09 2.16
C GLY A 46 -5.59 15.17 1.98
N TYR A 47 -4.87 14.81 3.03
CA TYR A 47 -3.42 14.67 2.96
C TYR A 47 -3.05 13.68 1.85
N SER A 48 -2.03 14.00 1.04
CA SER A 48 -1.45 13.13 -0.01
C SER A 48 -2.34 12.73 -1.21
N HIS A 49 -3.51 13.36 -1.39
CA HIS A 49 -4.44 13.04 -2.48
C HIS A 49 -3.82 13.03 -3.88
N GLU A 50 -3.05 14.07 -4.22
CA GLU A 50 -2.39 14.17 -5.53
C GLU A 50 -1.31 13.11 -5.74
N ILE A 51 -0.67 12.64 -4.66
CA ILE A 51 0.31 11.56 -4.71
C ILE A 51 -0.40 10.22 -4.94
N ALA A 52 -1.52 9.99 -4.24
CA ALA A 52 -2.30 8.76 -4.38
C ALA A 52 -2.84 8.56 -5.80
N LYS A 53 -3.27 9.63 -6.48
CA LYS A 53 -3.74 9.58 -7.88
C LYS A 53 -2.68 9.07 -8.86
N GLN A 54 -1.41 9.31 -8.55
CA GLN A 54 -0.29 8.93 -9.42
C GLN A 54 0.18 7.49 -9.18
N MET A 55 -0.33 6.84 -8.13
CA MET A 55 0.03 5.48 -7.75
C MET A 55 -0.81 4.46 -8.51
N VAL A 56 -0.13 3.51 -9.16
CA VAL A 56 -0.76 2.42 -9.92
C VAL A 56 -0.44 1.10 -9.24
N VAL A 57 -1.46 0.32 -8.90
CA VAL A 57 -1.27 -1.06 -8.44
C VAL A 57 -1.00 -1.94 -9.64
N THR A 58 0.10 -2.68 -9.63
CA THR A 58 0.55 -3.50 -10.78
C THR A 58 0.55 -4.99 -10.48
N GLU A 59 0.53 -5.36 -9.20
CA GLU A 59 0.48 -6.76 -8.78
C GLU A 59 -0.21 -6.90 -7.44
N ILE A 60 -1.09 -7.90 -7.34
CA ILE A 60 -1.62 -8.39 -6.07
C ILE A 60 -1.57 -9.91 -6.07
N SER A 61 -0.80 -10.46 -5.13
CA SER A 61 -0.54 -11.89 -5.01
C SER A 61 -0.77 -12.36 -3.58
N ILE A 62 -1.34 -13.56 -3.44
CA ILE A 62 -1.42 -14.33 -2.20
C ILE A 62 -0.45 -15.50 -2.37
N LEU A 63 0.68 -15.43 -1.66
CA LEU A 63 1.77 -16.39 -1.81
C LEU A 63 1.82 -17.32 -0.61
N GLU A 64 2.35 -18.53 -0.80
CA GLU A 64 2.66 -19.40 0.33
C GLU A 64 3.77 -18.78 1.18
N ASN A 65 3.64 -18.91 2.49
CA ASN A 65 4.64 -18.52 3.46
C ASN A 65 5.53 -19.72 3.79
N PRO A 66 6.78 -19.76 3.28
CA PRO A 66 7.66 -20.89 3.53
C PRO A 66 8.11 -21.00 5.00
N GLU A 67 8.01 -19.90 5.77
CA GLU A 67 8.59 -19.79 7.11
C GLU A 67 7.60 -20.13 8.24
N ASP A 68 6.28 -20.08 8.01
CA ASP A 68 5.28 -20.34 9.04
C ASP A 68 4.23 -21.36 8.59
N PRO A 69 4.29 -22.61 9.11
CA PRO A 69 3.29 -23.63 8.85
C PRO A 69 1.86 -23.25 9.29
N ARG A 70 1.71 -22.27 10.20
CA ARG A 70 0.42 -21.84 10.75
C ARG A 70 -0.20 -20.68 9.99
N SER A 71 0.63 -19.79 9.43
CA SER A 71 0.20 -18.69 8.57
C SER A 71 0.61 -19.00 7.14
N LYS A 72 -0.13 -19.92 6.51
CA LYS A 72 0.19 -20.48 5.19
C LYS A 72 0.34 -19.44 4.08
N ASP A 73 -0.33 -18.29 4.21
CA ASP A 73 -0.37 -17.29 3.15
C ASP A 73 0.21 -15.96 3.60
N ILE A 74 0.96 -15.31 2.72
CA ILE A 74 1.40 -13.91 2.80
C ILE A 74 0.78 -13.10 1.66
N GLY A 75 0.38 -11.86 1.94
CA GLY A 75 -0.09 -10.91 0.95
C GLY A 75 1.08 -10.13 0.37
N ARG A 76 1.12 -10.00 -0.96
CA ARG A 76 2.08 -9.18 -1.68
C ARG A 76 1.35 -8.19 -2.58
N VAL A 77 1.68 -6.91 -2.45
CA VAL A 77 1.14 -5.83 -3.29
C VAL A 77 2.29 -5.01 -3.84
N VAL A 78 2.25 -4.72 -5.14
CA VAL A 78 3.22 -3.85 -5.81
C VAL A 78 2.50 -2.64 -6.37
N CYS A 79 3.03 -1.47 -6.02
CA CYS A 79 2.62 -0.21 -6.59
C CYS A 79 3.77 0.40 -7.39
N GLU A 80 3.45 1.10 -8.47
CA GLU A 80 4.39 1.87 -9.26
C GLU A 80 3.96 3.33 -9.35
N LEU A 81 4.93 4.23 -9.40
CA LEU A 81 4.72 5.67 -9.61
C LEU A 81 6.00 6.32 -10.16
N VAL A 82 5.83 7.47 -10.79
CA VAL A 82 6.94 8.34 -11.22
C VAL A 82 7.10 9.45 -10.19
N VAL A 83 8.32 9.71 -9.74
CA VAL A 83 8.58 10.78 -8.77
C VAL A 83 8.28 12.14 -9.41
N SER A 84 7.29 12.84 -8.87
CA SER A 84 6.82 14.14 -9.35
C SER A 84 7.25 15.29 -8.43
N ASN A 85 7.00 16.54 -8.86
CA ASN A 85 7.44 17.73 -8.12
C ASN A 85 6.76 17.90 -6.74
N ASP A 86 5.56 17.36 -6.53
CA ASP A 86 4.85 17.38 -5.25
C ASP A 86 5.36 16.31 -4.26
N MET A 87 6.25 15.42 -4.69
CA MET A 87 6.83 14.36 -3.85
C MET A 87 8.24 14.68 -3.33
N ILE A 88 8.88 15.76 -3.79
CA ILE A 88 10.30 16.00 -3.56
C ILE A 88 10.61 16.93 -2.38
N ASN A 89 11.83 16.78 -1.86
CA ASN A 89 12.44 17.72 -0.92
C ASN A 89 13.24 18.81 -1.64
N ARG A 90 13.92 19.66 -0.87
CA ARG A 90 14.79 20.74 -1.40
C ARG A 90 15.90 20.26 -2.35
N ASN A 91 16.36 19.01 -2.20
CA ASN A 91 17.39 18.41 -3.05
C ASN A 91 16.82 17.84 -4.35
N ARG A 92 15.53 18.05 -4.63
CA ARG A 92 14.80 17.49 -5.79
C ARG A 92 14.77 15.96 -5.83
N SER A 93 15.02 15.33 -4.69
CA SER A 93 14.85 13.89 -4.49
C SER A 93 13.56 13.62 -3.73
N LEU A 94 13.03 12.40 -3.85
CA LEU A 94 11.87 11.92 -3.11
C LEU A 94 12.00 12.26 -1.62
N HIS A 95 11.01 12.97 -1.09
CA HIS A 95 11.01 13.46 0.28
C HIS A 95 10.93 12.27 1.25
N GLY A 96 11.65 12.34 2.38
CA GLY A 96 11.63 11.27 3.39
C GLY A 96 10.22 11.01 3.94
N GLY A 97 9.47 12.08 4.22
CA GLY A 97 8.04 11.99 4.58
C GLY A 97 7.15 11.38 3.49
N CYS A 98 7.39 11.69 2.20
CA CYS A 98 6.65 11.05 1.10
C CYS A 98 7.01 9.56 1.00
N THR A 99 8.28 9.21 1.19
CA THR A 99 8.74 7.83 1.24
C THR A 99 8.05 7.06 2.36
N SER A 100 8.00 7.62 3.58
CA SER A 100 7.30 7.02 4.72
C SER A 100 5.79 6.87 4.46
N TYR A 101 5.16 7.87 3.84
CA TYR A 101 3.77 7.81 3.42
C TYR A 101 3.50 6.65 2.45
N LEU A 102 4.34 6.48 1.42
CA LEU A 102 4.20 5.38 0.46
C LEU A 102 4.30 4.02 1.16
N ILE A 103 5.24 3.88 2.09
CA ILE A 103 5.36 2.66 2.90
C ILE A 103 4.09 2.44 3.73
N ASP A 104 3.59 3.47 4.43
CA ASP A 104 2.40 3.38 5.28
C ASP A 104 1.17 2.88 4.50
N VAL A 105 0.88 3.51 3.36
CA VAL A 105 -0.29 3.18 2.53
C VAL A 105 -0.13 1.82 1.87
N CYS A 106 1.01 1.55 1.22
CA CYS A 106 1.14 0.33 0.42
C CYS A 106 1.28 -0.94 1.29
N THR A 107 1.88 -0.85 2.48
CA THR A 107 1.84 -1.97 3.45
C THR A 107 0.41 -2.24 3.94
N SER A 108 -0.38 -1.20 4.13
CA SER A 108 -1.78 -1.32 4.53
C SER A 108 -2.61 -2.03 3.47
N MET A 109 -2.34 -1.79 2.19
CA MET A 109 -2.95 -2.52 1.07
C MET A 109 -2.60 -4.00 1.10
N ALA A 110 -1.33 -4.35 1.35
CA ALA A 110 -0.92 -5.75 1.46
C ALA A 110 -1.62 -6.49 2.62
N LEU A 111 -1.81 -5.82 3.77
CA LEU A 111 -2.57 -6.35 4.90
C LEU A 111 -4.05 -6.56 4.56
N HIS A 112 -4.67 -5.64 3.82
CA HIS A 112 -6.06 -5.79 3.36
C HIS A 112 -6.21 -6.92 2.34
N ALA A 113 -5.28 -7.05 1.38
CA ALA A 113 -5.30 -8.13 0.40
C ALA A 113 -5.32 -9.50 1.09
N LEU A 114 -4.45 -9.70 2.07
CA LEU A 114 -4.40 -10.96 2.82
C LEU A 114 -5.61 -11.15 3.76
N ALA A 115 -6.13 -10.08 4.37
CA ALA A 115 -7.36 -10.16 5.16
C ALA A 115 -8.55 -10.64 4.31
N MET A 116 -8.73 -10.07 3.13
CA MET A 116 -9.81 -10.43 2.20
C MET A 116 -9.65 -11.85 1.66
N ALA A 117 -8.43 -12.26 1.33
CA ALA A 117 -8.15 -13.64 0.91
C ALA A 117 -8.54 -14.69 1.97
N ARG A 118 -8.51 -14.30 3.25
CA ARG A 118 -8.94 -15.13 4.38
C ARG A 118 -10.42 -14.93 4.75
N SER A 119 -11.22 -14.34 3.84
CA SER A 119 -12.63 -14.00 4.03
C SER A 119 -12.89 -13.09 5.25
N GLY A 120 -11.88 -12.32 5.66
CA GLY A 120 -11.97 -11.38 6.76
C GLY A 120 -11.93 -9.93 6.29
N THR A 121 -12.15 -9.03 7.24
CA THR A 121 -11.83 -7.60 7.09
C THR A 121 -10.83 -7.22 8.16
N THR A 122 -10.06 -6.17 7.91
CA THR A 122 -9.17 -5.61 8.92
C THR A 122 -9.43 -4.12 9.06
N ASN A 123 -9.44 -3.65 10.30
CA ASN A 123 -9.44 -2.23 10.61
C ASN A 123 -8.26 -1.99 11.54
N HIS A 124 -7.28 -1.24 11.05
CA HIS A 124 -6.02 -1.08 11.74
C HIS A 124 -5.44 0.32 11.56
N VAL A 125 -4.79 0.80 12.60
CA VAL A 125 -4.05 2.06 12.62
C VAL A 125 -2.56 1.78 12.74
N SER A 126 -1.73 2.72 12.28
CA SER A 126 -0.28 2.62 12.33
C SER A 126 0.19 2.70 13.79
N GLN A 127 0.88 1.67 14.27
CA GLN A 127 1.46 1.62 15.62
C GLN A 127 2.92 2.07 15.60
N SER A 128 3.71 1.55 14.66
CA SER A 128 5.12 1.95 14.48
C SER A 128 5.55 1.77 13.04
N LEU A 129 6.34 2.71 12.53
CA LEU A 129 6.89 2.67 11.18
C LEU A 129 8.40 2.92 11.25
N ASN A 130 9.19 1.92 10.88
CA ASN A 130 10.65 2.02 10.81
C ASN A 130 11.06 2.09 9.34
N VAL A 131 11.86 3.11 8.98
CA VAL A 131 12.27 3.38 7.59
C VAL A 131 13.79 3.52 7.53
N TYR A 132 14.39 2.82 6.58
CA TYR A 132 15.80 2.91 6.23
C TYR A 132 15.92 3.55 4.85
N PHE A 133 16.75 4.59 4.73
CA PHE A 133 16.99 5.32 3.49
C PHE A 133 18.34 4.90 2.92
N HIS A 134 18.33 4.35 1.70
CA HIS A 134 19.50 3.73 1.07
C HIS A 134 20.05 4.55 -0.09
N SER A 135 19.19 5.13 -0.93
CA SER A 135 19.61 5.95 -2.07
C SER A 135 18.50 6.94 -2.50
N PRO A 136 18.84 8.04 -3.19
CA PRO A 136 17.82 8.97 -3.66
C PRO A 136 17.02 8.44 -4.86
N ALA A 137 15.81 8.96 -5.06
CA ALA A 137 15.08 8.89 -6.32
C ALA A 137 14.75 10.33 -6.75
N MET A 138 15.09 10.70 -7.98
CA MET A 138 14.96 12.07 -8.50
C MET A 138 13.64 12.24 -9.23
N VAL A 139 13.19 13.49 -9.41
CA VAL A 139 12.03 13.78 -10.28
C VAL A 139 12.20 13.10 -11.64
N GLY A 140 11.16 12.40 -12.09
CA GLY A 140 11.14 11.63 -13.33
C GLY A 140 11.57 10.18 -13.18
N ASP A 141 12.18 9.79 -12.05
CA ASP A 141 12.52 8.38 -11.81
C ASP A 141 11.24 7.56 -11.61
N LYS A 142 11.20 6.39 -12.23
CA LYS A 142 10.17 5.40 -11.96
C LYS A 142 10.56 4.60 -10.73
N ILE A 143 9.64 4.52 -9.76
CA ILE A 143 9.83 3.73 -8.55
C ILE A 143 8.79 2.61 -8.46
N ARG A 144 9.23 1.49 -7.87
CA ARG A 144 8.44 0.28 -7.61
C ARG A 144 8.44 0.00 -6.11
N VAL A 145 7.26 0.10 -5.49
CA VAL A 145 7.03 -0.10 -4.07
C VAL A 145 6.52 -1.52 -3.85
N VAL A 146 7.38 -2.39 -3.33
CA VAL A 146 7.09 -3.82 -3.12
C VAL A 146 6.75 -4.06 -1.66
N ASN A 147 5.56 -4.58 -1.37
CA ASN A 147 5.05 -4.74 -0.02
C ASN A 147 4.73 -6.21 0.25
N THR A 148 5.06 -6.70 1.43
CA THR A 148 4.79 -8.09 1.82
C THR A 148 4.40 -8.15 3.28
N THR A 149 3.29 -8.84 3.59
CA THR A 149 2.88 -9.09 4.97
C THR A 149 3.90 -9.97 5.68
N ILE A 150 4.18 -9.69 6.95
CA ILE A 150 5.05 -10.50 7.81
C ILE A 150 4.19 -11.32 8.76
N THR A 151 3.33 -10.66 9.54
CA THR A 151 2.41 -11.32 10.49
C THR A 151 1.02 -10.73 10.39
N MET A 152 0.00 -11.58 10.57
CA MET A 152 -1.39 -11.17 10.71
C MET A 152 -2.02 -11.89 11.90
N GLY A 153 -1.82 -11.32 13.09
CA GLY A 153 -2.43 -11.80 14.32
C GLY A 153 -3.59 -10.92 14.78
N ALA A 154 -4.33 -11.39 15.79
CA ALA A 154 -5.47 -10.65 16.35
C ALA A 154 -5.09 -9.32 17.02
N ARG A 155 -3.83 -9.17 17.48
CA ARG A 155 -3.37 -7.97 18.22
C ARG A 155 -2.39 -7.09 17.46
N ALA A 156 -1.59 -7.69 16.59
CA ALA A 156 -0.58 -6.99 15.83
C ALA A 156 -0.51 -7.57 14.42
N LEU A 157 -0.46 -6.66 13.45
CA LEU A 157 -0.25 -6.95 12.06
C LEU A 157 1.03 -6.25 11.64
N SER A 158 1.84 -6.89 10.80
CA SER A 158 3.04 -6.25 10.30
C SER A 158 3.31 -6.59 8.85
N ALA A 159 3.95 -5.66 8.16
CA ALA A 159 4.37 -5.80 6.77
C ALA A 159 5.71 -5.09 6.55
N LYS A 160 6.45 -5.55 5.56
CA LYS A 160 7.69 -4.91 5.08
C LYS A 160 7.50 -4.32 3.71
N THR A 161 8.32 -3.32 3.41
CA THR A 161 8.38 -2.69 2.08
C THR A 161 9.81 -2.51 1.62
N GLU A 162 9.99 -2.61 0.31
CA GLU A 162 11.17 -2.15 -0.40
C GLU A 162 10.73 -1.21 -1.54
N ILE A 163 11.31 -0.02 -1.58
CA ILE A 163 11.11 0.95 -2.66
C ILE A 163 12.33 0.88 -3.57
N TRP A 164 12.12 0.45 -4.80
CA TRP A 164 13.15 0.33 -5.82
C TRP A 164 13.04 1.46 -6.83
N ASN A 165 14.15 2.10 -7.15
CA ASN A 165 14.26 2.93 -8.34
C ASN A 165 14.53 2.02 -9.52
N VAL A 166 13.55 1.84 -10.41
CA VAL A 166 13.68 0.93 -11.55
C VAL A 166 14.36 1.60 -12.75
N THR A 167 14.44 2.94 -12.79
CA THR A 167 15.24 3.68 -13.77
C THR A 167 16.74 3.42 -13.58
N HIS A 168 17.19 3.36 -12.32
CA HIS A 168 18.61 3.25 -11.95
C HIS A 168 18.96 1.93 -11.24
N HIS A 169 18.02 1.00 -11.13
CA HIS A 169 18.19 -0.32 -10.51
C HIS A 169 18.84 -0.29 -9.11
N ARG A 170 18.32 0.57 -8.22
CA ARG A 170 18.83 0.73 -6.86
C ARG A 170 17.72 0.74 -5.81
N LEU A 171 18.03 0.22 -4.62
CA LEU A 171 17.13 0.30 -3.48
C LEU A 171 17.12 1.73 -2.93
N VAL A 172 15.95 2.37 -2.91
CA VAL A 172 15.74 3.75 -2.42
C VAL A 172 15.53 3.73 -0.92
N ALA A 173 14.59 2.91 -0.46
CA ALA A 173 14.24 2.77 0.94
C ALA A 173 13.73 1.36 1.24
N SER A 174 13.86 0.95 2.50
CA SER A 174 13.14 -0.22 3.03
C SER A 174 12.46 0.15 4.33
N GLY A 175 11.43 -0.60 4.71
CA GLY A 175 10.74 -0.33 5.96
C GLY A 175 9.96 -1.52 6.51
N VAL A 176 9.64 -1.42 7.79
CA VAL A 176 8.74 -2.33 8.50
C VAL A 176 7.67 -1.50 9.19
N HIS A 177 6.42 -1.86 8.92
CA HIS A 177 5.24 -1.21 9.44
C HIS A 177 4.48 -2.18 10.34
N VAL A 178 4.28 -1.80 11.59
CA VAL A 178 3.41 -2.50 12.54
C VAL A 178 2.11 -1.72 12.68
N LYS A 179 0.99 -2.41 12.52
CA LYS A 179 -0.36 -1.89 12.69
C LYS A 179 -1.09 -2.63 13.81
N MET A 180 -2.04 -1.95 14.43
CA MET A 180 -2.84 -2.48 15.51
C MET A 180 -4.32 -2.14 15.31
N GLN A 181 -5.20 -2.94 15.90
CA GLN A 181 -6.62 -2.61 15.94
C GLN A 181 -6.85 -1.42 16.90
N PRO A 182 -7.53 -0.35 16.47
CA PRO A 182 -7.85 0.77 17.36
C PRO A 182 -8.92 0.35 18.40
N SER A 183 -8.86 0.93 19.59
CA SER A 183 -9.96 0.83 20.55
C SER A 183 -11.17 1.64 20.07
N PRO A 184 -12.41 1.27 20.46
CA PRO A 184 -13.56 2.13 20.26
C PRO A 184 -13.32 3.54 20.86
N PRO A 185 -13.82 4.61 20.23
CA PRO A 185 -13.76 5.95 20.81
C PRO A 185 -14.39 5.97 22.20
N LYS A 186 -13.73 6.59 23.17
CA LYS A 186 -14.37 6.91 24.45
C LYS A 186 -14.97 8.32 24.29
N LEU A 187 -16.30 8.40 24.36
CA LEU A 187 -17.03 9.66 24.51
C LEU A 187 -16.74 10.28 25.87
#